data_AF-A0A0G1UBG6-F1
#
_entry.id   AF-A0A0G1UBG6-F1
#
_cell.length_a   1.000
_cell.length_b   1.000
_cell.length_c   1.000
_cell.angle_alpha   90.00
_cell.angle_beta   90.00
_cell.angle_gamma   90.00
#
_symmetry.space_group_name_H-M   'P 1'
#
loop_
_entity.id
_entity.type
_entity.pdbx_description
1 polymer ?
#
loop_
_entity_poly.entity_id
_entity_poly.type
_entity_poly.pdbx_seq_one_letter_code
_entity_poly.pdbx_strand_id
1 'polypeptide(L)' 'MTKKYDLEERTAKFGINVIRFCKLLTLNDLTKPLINQLVRSATSIGANYMEASAADSKKDFKAKIAICRK' A
#
# COMPACT_ATOMS: atom_id res chain seq x y z
N MET A 1 -8.14 9.58 25.96
CA MET A 1 -6.95 9.47 25.10
C MET A 1 -7.40 9.11 23.69
N THR A 2 -7.13 9.96 22.71
CA THR A 2 -7.47 9.74 21.29
C THR A 2 -6.62 8.60 20.75
N LYS A 3 -7.26 7.57 20.20
CA LYS A 3 -6.60 6.38 19.65
C LYS A 3 -5.80 6.78 18.40
N LYS A 4 -4.48 6.88 18.52
CA LYS A 4 -3.58 7.16 17.38
C LYS A 4 -3.47 5.90 16.55
N TYR A 5 -4.05 5.91 15.35
CA TYR A 5 -3.91 4.83 14.39
C TYR A 5 -2.67 5.10 13.54
N ASP A 6 -1.60 4.34 13.75
CA ASP A 6 -0.39 4.43 12.95
C ASP A 6 -0.54 3.66 11.63
N LEU A 7 -1.35 4.20 10.73
CA LEU A 7 -1.60 3.58 9.43
C LEU A 7 -0.42 3.80 8.46
N GLU A 8 0.39 4.84 8.66
CA GLU A 8 1.58 5.08 7.85
C GLU A 8 2.60 3.96 8.04
N GLU A 9 2.97 3.66 9.29
CA GLU A 9 3.92 2.59 9.58
C GLU A 9 3.36 1.21 9.19
N ARG A 10 2.06 0.98 9.42
CA ARG A 10 1.40 -0.28 9.06
C ARG A 10 1.35 -0.53 7.55
N THR A 11 1.05 0.50 6.75
CA THR A 11 0.99 0.36 5.28
C THR A 11 2.39 0.21 4.68
N ALA A 12 3.40 0.89 5.24
CA ALA A 12 4.80 0.67 4.87
C ALA A 12 5.27 -0.77 5.19
N LYS A 13 5.01 -1.25 6.42
CA LYS A 13 5.32 -2.63 6.82
C LYS A 13 4.62 -3.66 5.94
N PHE A 14 3.37 -3.41 5.56
CA PHE A 14 2.63 -4.29 4.65
C PHE A 14 3.33 -4.42 3.28
N GLY A 15 3.68 -3.30 2.64
CA GLY A 15 4.41 -3.30 1.37
C GLY A 15 5.76 -4.05 1.46
N ILE A 16 6.53 -3.81 2.53
CA ILE A 16 7.78 -4.52 2.79
C ILE A 16 7.57 -6.02 2.93
N ASN A 17 6.53 -6.44 3.67
CA ASN A 17 6.21 -7.85 3.87
C ASN A 17 5.80 -8.54 2.57
N VAL A 18 5.03 -7.86 1.71
CA VAL A 18 4.68 -8.38 0.38
C VAL A 18 5.92 -8.55 -0.50
N ILE A 19 6.84 -7.57 -0.51
CA ILE A 19 8.10 -7.69 -1.24
C ILE A 19 8.93 -8.88 -0.71
N ARG A 20 9.03 -9.04 0.61
CA ARG A 20 9.73 -10.17 1.23
C ARG A 20 9.09 -11.51 0.87
N PHE A 21 7.77 -11.59 0.85
CA PHE A 21 7.04 -12.77 0.39
C PHE A 21 7.33 -13.10 -1.07
N CYS A 22 7.25 -12.11 -1.97
CA CYS A 22 7.52 -12.30 -3.40
C CYS A 22 8.96 -12.79 -3.66
N LYS A 23 9.94 -12.42 -2.82
CA LYS A 23 11.32 -12.90 -2.92
C LYS A 23 11.47 -14.41 -2.65
N LEU A 24 10.49 -15.04 -1.99
CA LEU A 24 10.49 -16.48 -1.72
C LEU A 24 9.89 -17.29 -2.89
N LEU A 25 9.27 -16.63 -3.86
CA LEU A 25 8.61 -17.29 -4.99
C LEU A 25 9.61 -17.57 -6.11
N THR A 26 9.49 -18.74 -6.73
CA THR A 26 10.24 -19.06 -7.95
C THR A 26 9.79 -18.15 -9.09
N LEU A 27 10.75 -17.45 -9.70
CA LEU A 27 10.49 -16.58 -10.84
C LEU A 27 10.38 -17.41 -12.14
N ASN A 28 9.23 -17.35 -12.79
CA ASN A 28 8.97 -17.91 -14.12
C ASN A 28 7.93 -17.05 -14.86
N ASP A 29 7.58 -17.44 -16.09
CA ASP A 29 6.67 -16.65 -16.94
C ASP A 29 5.26 -16.50 -16.36
N LEU A 30 4.82 -17.42 -15.49
CA LEU A 30 3.54 -17.33 -14.80
C LEU A 30 3.61 -16.44 -13.55
N THR A 31 4.67 -16.58 -12.75
CA THR A 31 4.80 -15.86 -11.48
C THR A 31 5.25 -14.41 -11.67
N LYS A 32 6.06 -14.11 -12.70
CA LYS A 32 6.58 -12.77 -12.98
C LYS A 32 5.47 -11.70 -13.11
N PRO A 33 4.42 -11.86 -13.94
CA PRO A 33 3.36 -10.85 -14.04
C PRO A 33 2.57 -10.71 -12.73
N LEU A 34 2.35 -11.81 -12.00
CA LEU A 34 1.64 -11.81 -10.72
C LEU A 34 2.43 -11.09 -9.63
N ILE A 35 3.74 -11.35 -9.52
CA ILE A 35 4.63 -10.66 -8.60
C ILE A 35 4.64 -9.15 -8.90
N ASN A 36 4.72 -8.77 -10.18
CA ASN A 36 4.70 -7.36 -10.57
C ASN A 36 3.36 -6.67 -10.23
N GLN A 37 2.23 -7.36 -10.41
CA GLN A 37 0.93 -6.82 -10.02
C GLN A 37 0.82 -6.68 -8.50
N LEU A 38 1.19 -7.73 -7.76
CA LEU A 38 1.08 -7.79 -6.31
C LEU A 38 1.99 -6.77 -5.62
N VAL A 39 3.24 -6.62 -6.06
CA VAL A 39 4.16 -5.62 -5.49
C VAL A 39 3.62 -4.21 -5.72
N ARG A 40 3.15 -3.89 -6.94
CA ARG A 40 2.61 -2.56 -7.26
C ARG A 40 1.34 -2.25 -6.49
N SER A 41 0.41 -3.20 -6.35
CA SER A 41 -0.83 -2.99 -5.59
C SER A 41 -0.55 -2.84 -4.10
N ALA A 42 0.38 -3.62 -3.53
CA ALA A 42 0.70 -3.53 -2.11
C ALA A 42 1.42 -2.23 -1.74
N THR A 43 2.35 -1.76 -2.55
CA THR A 43 3.09 -0.51 -2.28
C THR A 43 2.26 0.73 -2.57
N SER A 44 1.28 0.66 -3.49
CA SER A 44 0.39 1.78 -3.77
C SER A 44 -0.49 2.17 -2.59
N ILE A 45 -0.81 1.23 -1.68
CA ILE A 45 -1.61 1.53 -0.48
C ILE A 45 -0.88 2.55 0.41
N GLY A 46 0.40 2.32 0.70
CA GLY A 46 1.20 3.26 1.50
C GLY A 46 1.40 4.60 0.80
N ALA A 47 1.65 4.59 -0.51
CA ALA A 47 1.80 5.81 -1.31
C ALA A 47 0.52 6.67 -1.29
N ASN A 48 -0.64 6.07 -1.57
CA ASN A 48 -1.92 6.79 -1.55
C ASN A 48 -2.29 7.26 -0.13
N TYR A 49 -1.91 6.52 0.92
CA TYR A 49 -2.14 6.93 2.29
C TYR A 49 -1.29 8.14 2.69
N MET A 50 -0.03 8.18 2.26
CA MET A 50 0.86 9.33 2.44
C MET A 50 0.30 10.55 1.71
N GLU A 51 -0.17 10.37 0.47
CA GLU A 51 -0.80 11.44 -0.31
C GLU A 51 -2.10 11.93 0.33
N ALA A 52 -2.89 11.03 0.92
CA ALA A 52 -4.08 11.39 1.70
C ALA A 52 -3.70 12.22 2.93
N SER A 53 -2.63 11.85 3.63
CA SER A 53 -2.15 12.56 4.82
C SER A 53 -1.68 13.99 4.52
N ALA A 54 -1.31 14.27 3.27
CA ALA A 54 -0.97 15.60 2.76
C ALA A 54 -2.16 16.33 2.07
N ALA A 55 -3.39 15.84 2.22
CA ALA A 55 -4.54 16.41 1.53
C ALA A 55 -4.93 17.82 2.02
N ASP A 56 -5.19 18.73 1.08
CA ASP A 56 -5.58 20.13 1.35
C ASP A 56 -7.02 20.27 1.90
N SER A 57 -7.82 19.21 1.81
CA SER A 57 -9.21 19.23 2.29
C SER A 57 -9.70 17.87 2.76
N LYS A 58 -10.74 17.87 3.61
CA LYS A 58 -11.42 16.63 4.05
C LYS A 58 -12.03 15.83 2.89
N LYS A 59 -12.44 16.50 1.80
CA LYS A 59 -12.99 15.85 0.61
C LYS A 59 -11.89 15.10 -0.14
N ASP A 60 -10.76 15.77 -0.35
CA ASP A 60 -9.58 15.19 -1.00
C ASP A 60 -9.02 14.00 -0.21
N PHE A 61 -8.90 14.15 1.12
CA PHE A 61 -8.52 13.07 2.03
C PHE A 61 -9.38 11.80 1.83
N LYS A 62 -10.71 11.95 1.82
CA LYS A 62 -11.64 10.83 1.63
C LYS A 62 -11.47 10.14 0.27
N ALA A 63 -11.24 10.92 -0.79
CA ALA A 63 -11.04 10.38 -2.13
C ALA A 63 -9.75 9.53 -2.19
N LYS A 64 -8.64 10.02 -1.64
CA LYS A 64 -7.35 9.30 -1.60
C LYS A 64 -7.39 8.05 -0.72
N ILE A 65 -8.08 8.10 0.42
CA ILE A 65 -8.34 6.89 1.24
C ILE A 65 -9.20 5.86 0.50
N ALA A 66 -10.14 6.28 -0.35
CA ALA A 66 -10.93 5.36 -1.16
C ALA A 66 -10.05 4.62 -2.20
N ILE A 67 -9.02 5.28 -2.74
CA ILE A 67 -8.03 4.65 -3.62
C ILE A 67 -7.22 3.60 -2.86
N CYS A 68 -6.82 3.87 -1.61
CA CYS A 68 -6.11 2.89 -0.77
C CYS A 68 -6.89 1.59 -0.53
N ARG A 69 -8.22 1.62 -0.67
CA ARG A 69 -9.14 0.49 -0.39
C ARG A 69 -9.57 -0.28 -1.64
N LYS A 70 -9.22 0.18 -2.83
CA LYS A 70 -9.55 -0.46 -4.12
C LYS A 70 -8.57 -1.59 -4.42
#